data_AF-A0A1Q7EPH3-F1
#
_entry.id   AF-A0A1Q7EPH3-F1
#
_cell.length_a   1.000
_cell.length_b   1.000
_cell.length_c   1.000
_cell.angle_alpha   90.00
_cell.angle_beta   90.00
_cell.angle_gamma   90.00
#
_symmetry.space_group_name_H-M   'P 1'
#
loop_
_entity.id
_entity.type
_entity.pdbx_description
1 polymer ?
#
loop_
_entity_poly.entity_id
_entity_poly.type
_entity_poly.pdbx_seq_one_letter_code
_entity_poly.pdbx_strand_id
1 'polypeptide(L)'
;MLYGIDEPVPFIAKLQASARDRVFIMLRQGPVPHPATELRRRLLGTPDLPVPQFSDLFMLLTQMGIAPDVTFIRYPVVNRYADVDEAMTDCRMLIGDGWDEARARTLLEEMLTRDGDDLVIDSGMALAGIAHWQPAT
;
A
#
# COMPACT_ATOMS: atom_id res chain seq x y z
N MET A 1 6.37 11.97 -3.78
CA MET A 1 5.27 11.49 -4.64
C MET A 1 4.19 10.95 -3.72
N LEU A 2 3.01 11.58 -3.68
CA LEU A 2 1.91 11.08 -2.85
C LEU A 2 1.37 9.79 -3.49
N TYR A 3 0.67 9.82 -4.62
CA TYR A 3 -0.20 8.70 -5.04
C TYR A 3 0.47 7.58 -5.84
N GLY A 4 1.80 7.45 -5.84
CA GLY A 4 2.47 6.65 -6.87
C GLY A 4 2.29 7.24 -8.29
N ILE A 5 1.75 8.46 -8.36
CA ILE A 5 1.55 9.29 -9.55
C ILE A 5 2.05 10.68 -9.17
N ASP A 6 2.94 11.26 -9.98
CA ASP A 6 3.54 12.56 -9.68
C ASP A 6 2.51 13.70 -9.80
N GLU A 7 1.61 13.61 -10.79
CA GLU A 7 0.59 14.61 -11.08
C GLU A 7 -0.82 14.00 -11.01
N PRO A 8 -1.37 13.79 -9.80
CA PRO A 8 -2.65 13.10 -9.63
C PRO A 8 -3.83 13.88 -10.24
N VAL A 9 -3.81 15.23 -10.21
CA VAL A 9 -4.90 16.05 -10.77
C VAL A 9 -4.99 15.91 -12.30
N PRO A 10 -3.91 16.16 -13.09
CA PRO A 10 -3.94 15.90 -14.53
C PRO A 10 -4.31 14.47 -14.89
N PHE A 11 -3.82 13.49 -14.13
CA PHE A 11 -4.16 12.08 -14.34
C PHE A 11 -5.66 11.82 -14.18
N ILE A 12 -6.26 12.24 -13.06
CA ILE A 12 -7.69 12.06 -12.79
C ILE A 12 -8.54 12.84 -13.78
N ALA A 13 -8.14 14.06 -14.16
CA ALA A 13 -8.85 14.85 -15.16
C ALA A 13 -8.90 14.14 -16.52
N LYS A 14 -7.78 13.58 -16.97
CA LYS A 14 -7.70 12.80 -18.21
C LYS A 14 -8.54 11.52 -18.13
N LEU A 15 -8.48 10.83 -17.00
CA LEU A 15 -9.29 9.64 -16.75
C LEU A 15 -10.78 9.96 -16.85
N GLN A 16 -11.23 11.04 -16.18
CA GLN A 16 -12.61 11.52 -16.25
C GLN A 16 -13.03 11.87 -17.68
N ALA A 17 -12.21 12.63 -18.41
CA ALA A 17 -12.54 13.06 -19.78
C ALA A 17 -12.59 11.91 -20.80
N SER A 18 -11.86 10.81 -20.54
CA SER A 18 -11.75 9.69 -21.46
C SER A 18 -12.68 8.52 -21.13
N ALA A 19 -13.15 8.44 -19.89
CA ALA A 19 -13.94 7.34 -19.40
C ALA A 19 -15.36 7.38 -20.02
N ARG A 20 -15.76 6.26 -20.61
CA ARG A 20 -17.12 6.05 -21.14
C ARG A 20 -18.05 5.36 -20.13
N ASP A 21 -17.42 4.69 -19.17
CA ASP A 21 -18.06 3.91 -18.12
C ASP A 21 -17.64 4.43 -16.74
N ARG A 22 -18.19 3.81 -15.71
CA ARG A 22 -17.88 4.11 -14.31
C ARG A 22 -16.38 4.02 -14.04
N VAL A 23 -15.83 5.04 -13.41
CA VAL A 23 -14.44 5.08 -12.97
C VAL A 23 -14.33 4.48 -11.57
N PHE A 24 -13.24 3.76 -11.32
CA PHE A 24 -12.91 3.20 -10.02
C PHE A 24 -11.47 3.57 -9.66
N ILE A 25 -11.25 4.10 -8.46
CA ILE A 25 -9.93 4.28 -7.87
C ILE A 25 -9.94 3.63 -6.49
N MET A 26 -9.03 2.68 -6.29
CA MET A 26 -8.83 2.02 -5.01
C MET A 26 -7.55 2.51 -4.37
N LEU A 27 -7.61 2.86 -3.09
CA LEU A 27 -6.45 3.24 -2.30
C LEU A 27 -6.57 2.66 -0.89
N ARG A 28 -5.43 2.30 -0.29
CA ARG A 28 -5.39 1.81 1.09
C ARG A 28 -5.78 2.90 2.08
N GLN A 29 -6.33 2.48 3.21
CA GLN A 29 -6.59 3.30 4.37
C GLN A 29 -5.95 2.62 5.59
N GLY A 30 -4.95 3.26 6.18
CA GLY A 30 -4.10 2.74 7.24
C GLY A 30 -2.67 2.40 6.79
N PRO A 31 -1.89 1.79 7.71
CA PRO A 31 -0.52 1.37 7.45
C PRO A 31 -0.42 0.40 6.27
N VAL A 32 0.76 0.35 5.64
CA VAL A 32 1.03 -0.64 4.59
C VAL A 32 1.11 -2.03 5.26
N PRO A 33 0.25 -3.00 4.91
CA PRO A 33 0.33 -4.35 5.43
C PRO A 33 1.47 -5.08 4.70
N HIS A 34 2.69 -4.87 5.19
CA HIS A 34 3.93 -5.37 4.60
C HIS A 34 4.95 -5.68 5.71
N PRO A 35 5.82 -6.69 5.56
CA PRO A 35 6.83 -7.02 6.58
C PRO A 35 7.75 -5.85 6.92
N ALA A 36 8.09 -5.04 5.91
CA ALA A 36 8.86 -3.81 6.10
C ALA A 36 8.26 -2.83 7.14
N THR A 37 6.94 -2.74 7.27
CA THR A 37 6.27 -1.89 8.27
C THR A 37 6.63 -2.34 9.69
N GLU A 38 6.59 -3.66 9.93
CA GLU A 38 6.96 -4.25 11.22
C GLU A 38 8.47 -4.14 11.49
N LEU A 39 9.29 -4.34 10.46
CA LEU A 39 10.73 -4.16 10.56
C LEU A 39 11.10 -2.71 10.88
N ARG A 40 10.51 -1.71 10.21
CA ARG A 40 10.73 -0.28 10.52
C ARG A 40 10.38 0.02 11.97
N ARG A 41 9.26 -0.52 12.47
CA ARG A 41 8.87 -0.39 13.88
C ARG A 41 9.94 -0.97 14.82
N ARG A 42 10.46 -2.16 14.55
CA ARG A 42 11.45 -2.84 15.42
C ARG A 42 12.88 -2.31 15.29
N LEU A 43 13.28 -1.86 14.11
CA LEU A 43 14.63 -1.36 13.82
C LEU A 43 14.77 0.13 14.16
N LEU A 44 13.79 0.93 13.74
CA LEU A 44 13.86 2.40 13.76
C LEU A 44 12.91 3.05 14.77
N GLY A 45 12.03 2.27 15.41
CA GLY A 45 11.01 2.81 16.32
C GLY A 45 9.92 3.62 15.61
N THR A 46 9.88 3.62 14.27
CA THR A 46 8.92 4.38 13.47
C THR A 46 8.07 3.42 12.64
N PRO A 47 6.73 3.39 12.82
CA PRO A 47 5.89 2.37 12.20
C PRO A 47 5.53 2.70 10.74
N ASP A 48 5.31 3.97 10.40
CA ASP A 48 4.57 4.29 9.18
C ASP A 48 5.45 4.83 8.06
N LEU A 49 5.27 4.23 6.88
CA LEU A 49 5.68 4.86 5.63
C LEU A 49 4.71 6.02 5.35
N PRO A 50 5.21 7.21 4.98
CA PRO A 50 4.37 8.33 4.60
C PRO A 50 3.76 8.07 3.21
N VAL A 51 2.78 7.16 3.15
CA VAL A 51 1.99 6.87 1.96
C VAL A 51 0.64 7.55 2.08
N PRO A 52 0.10 8.12 0.99
CA PRO A 52 -1.22 8.69 1.04
C PRO A 52 -2.25 7.61 1.26
N GLN A 53 -3.32 8.08 1.86
CA GLN A 53 -4.44 7.31 2.32
C GLN A 53 -5.64 7.58 1.43
N PHE A 54 -6.61 6.68 1.47
CA PHE A 54 -7.88 6.89 0.78
C PHE A 54 -8.55 8.21 1.17
N SER A 55 -8.41 8.65 2.42
CA SER A 55 -8.88 9.98 2.86
C SER A 55 -8.27 11.13 2.06
N ASP A 56 -7.00 11.04 1.69
CA ASP A 56 -6.34 12.07 0.87
C ASP A 56 -6.92 12.07 -0.54
N LEU A 57 -7.13 10.89 -1.13
CA LEU A 57 -7.78 10.74 -2.44
C LEU A 57 -9.20 11.30 -2.42
N PHE A 58 -9.97 10.99 -1.39
CA PHE A 58 -11.34 11.48 -1.25
C PHE A 58 -11.36 13.02 -1.20
N MET A 59 -10.48 13.62 -0.42
CA MET A 59 -10.33 15.08 -0.37
C MET A 59 -9.92 15.67 -1.73
N LEU A 60 -9.01 15.01 -2.44
CA LEU A 60 -8.60 15.45 -3.77
C LEU A 60 -9.77 15.41 -4.78
N LEU A 61 -10.53 14.32 -4.81
CA LEU A 61 -11.68 14.17 -5.71
C LEU A 61 -12.74 15.25 -5.43
N THR A 62 -13.05 15.50 -4.17
CA THR A 62 -14.03 16.54 -3.79
C THR A 62 -13.56 17.94 -4.18
N GLN A 63 -12.26 18.25 -4.02
CA GLN A 63 -11.67 19.52 -4.49
C GLN A 63 -11.71 19.67 -6.02
N MET A 64 -11.66 18.56 -6.76
CA MET A 64 -11.86 18.54 -8.21
C MET A 64 -13.33 18.62 -8.64
N GLY A 65 -14.27 18.75 -7.69
CA GLY A 65 -15.71 18.77 -7.98
C GLY A 65 -16.29 17.39 -8.32
N ILE A 66 -15.56 16.32 -8.03
CA ILE A 66 -16.01 14.94 -8.21
C ILE A 66 -16.61 14.46 -6.90
N ALA A 67 -17.87 14.01 -6.93
CA ALA A 67 -18.56 13.40 -5.80
C ALA A 67 -18.56 11.87 -5.95
N PRO A 68 -17.55 11.15 -5.45
CA PRO A 68 -17.50 9.70 -5.59
C PRO A 68 -18.44 9.02 -4.59
N ASP A 69 -19.08 7.95 -5.03
CA ASP A 69 -19.56 6.91 -4.12
C ASP A 69 -18.35 6.15 -3.53
N VAL A 70 -18.47 5.69 -2.29
CA VAL A 70 -17.36 5.05 -1.57
C VAL A 70 -17.79 3.71 -1.01
N THR A 71 -16.98 2.67 -1.29
CA THR A 71 -17.08 1.37 -0.64
C THR A 71 -15.77 1.04 0.06
N PHE A 72 -15.83 0.59 1.31
CA PHE A 72 -14.65 0.07 2.02
C PHE A 72 -14.63 -1.46 1.99
N ILE A 73 -13.45 -2.01 1.71
CA ILE A 73 -13.21 -3.45 1.76
C ILE A 73 -12.09 -3.77 2.74
N ARG A 74 -12.20 -4.95 3.36
CA ARG A 74 -11.15 -5.53 4.21
C ARG A 74 -10.73 -6.86 3.63
N TYR A 75 -9.44 -7.08 3.51
CA TYR A 75 -8.90 -8.33 2.98
C TYR A 75 -7.59 -8.70 3.68
N PRO A 76 -7.32 -10.00 3.91
CA PRO A 76 -6.04 -10.44 4.46
C PRO A 76 -4.93 -10.23 3.44
N VAL A 77 -3.74 -9.89 3.93
CA VAL A 77 -2.53 -9.74 3.12
C VAL A 77 -1.49 -10.72 3.62
N VAL A 78 -1.08 -11.61 2.73
CA VAL A 78 -0.02 -12.56 2.96
C VAL A 78 1.07 -12.29 1.94
N ASN A 79 2.27 -12.01 2.42
CA ASN A 79 3.46 -11.89 1.58
C ASN A 79 4.09 -13.28 1.44
N ARG A 80 4.48 -13.65 0.22
CA ARG A 80 5.12 -14.93 -0.08
C ARG A 80 6.48 -14.69 -0.71
N TYR A 81 7.44 -15.51 -0.32
CA TYR A 81 8.83 -15.44 -0.76
C TYR A 81 9.36 -16.87 -0.97
N ALA A 82 10.20 -17.07 -1.99
CA ALA A 82 10.88 -18.32 -2.23
C ALA A 82 11.92 -18.63 -1.14
N ASP A 83 12.57 -17.58 -0.62
CA ASP A 83 13.57 -17.68 0.43
C ASP A 83 13.69 -16.38 1.25
N VAL A 84 14.55 -16.41 2.28
CA VAL A 84 14.81 -15.26 3.16
C VAL A 84 15.48 -14.11 2.40
N ASP A 85 16.28 -14.40 1.37
CA ASP A 85 17.04 -13.38 0.65
C ASP A 85 16.13 -12.54 -0.27
N GLU A 86 15.08 -13.16 -0.82
CA GLU A 86 14.00 -12.46 -1.52
C GLU A 86 13.26 -11.52 -0.56
N ALA A 87 12.86 -12.01 0.62
CA ALA A 87 12.19 -11.21 1.65
C ALA A 87 13.05 -10.01 2.11
N MET A 88 14.36 -10.23 2.25
CA MET A 88 15.33 -9.19 2.60
C MET A 88 15.42 -8.11 1.52
N THR A 89 15.47 -8.51 0.25
CA THR A 89 15.56 -7.59 -0.90
C THR A 89 14.33 -6.68 -0.98
N ASP A 90 13.14 -7.28 -0.88
CA ASP A 90 11.85 -6.58 -0.87
C ASP A 90 11.75 -5.59 0.30
N CYS A 91 12.10 -6.01 1.52
CA CYS A 91 12.04 -5.15 2.70
C CYS A 91 13.06 -3.99 2.65
N ARG A 92 14.26 -4.23 2.14
CA ARG A 92 15.32 -3.22 2.04
C ARG A 92 14.88 -2.02 1.20
N MET A 93 14.13 -2.25 0.12
CA MET A 93 13.61 -1.17 -0.74
C MET A 93 12.69 -0.19 0.01
N LEU A 94 11.96 -0.67 1.02
CA LEU A 94 10.97 0.11 1.76
C LEU A 94 11.52 0.73 3.05
N ILE A 95 12.58 0.19 3.63
CA ILE A 95 13.20 0.74 4.84
C ILE A 95 14.12 1.92 4.49
N GLY A 96 14.97 1.78 3.48
CA GLY A 96 15.93 2.81 3.08
C GLY A 96 17.02 3.03 4.15
N ASP A 97 17.23 4.30 4.52
CA ASP A 97 18.26 4.69 5.49
C ASP A 97 17.96 4.09 6.89
N GLY A 98 18.96 3.46 7.50
CA GLY A 98 18.82 2.74 8.79
C GLY A 98 18.65 1.22 8.67
N TRP A 99 18.87 0.67 7.47
CA TRP A 99 18.93 -0.78 7.26
C TRP A 99 20.12 -1.43 7.98
N ASP A 100 19.82 -2.16 9.05
CA ASP A 100 20.74 -3.10 9.71
C ASP A 100 20.45 -4.51 9.18
N GLU A 101 21.27 -4.97 8.24
CA GLU A 101 21.04 -6.23 7.53
C GLU A 101 21.03 -7.45 8.46
N ALA A 102 21.95 -7.51 9.42
CA ALA A 102 22.06 -8.64 10.34
C ALA A 102 20.82 -8.72 11.24
N ARG A 103 20.42 -7.56 11.79
CA ARG A 103 19.25 -7.49 12.66
C ARG A 103 17.94 -7.70 11.88
N ALA A 104 17.84 -7.18 10.67
CA ALA A 104 16.68 -7.37 9.82
C ALA A 104 16.49 -8.84 9.43
N ARG A 105 17.58 -9.56 9.13
CA ARG A 105 17.53 -10.99 8.83
C ARG A 105 16.96 -11.79 10.00
N THR A 106 17.48 -11.58 11.21
CA THR A 106 16.98 -12.27 12.41
C THR A 106 15.49 -11.99 12.63
N LEU A 107 15.06 -10.73 12.50
CA LEU A 107 13.65 -10.37 12.66
C LEU A 107 12.75 -10.97 11.57
N LEU A 108 13.22 -11.06 10.33
CA LEU A 108 12.46 -11.70 9.25
C LEU A 108 12.35 -13.21 9.47
N GLU A 109 13.42 -13.88 9.87
CA GLU A 109 13.41 -15.31 10.18
C GLU A 109 12.43 -15.64 11.32
N GLU A 110 12.26 -14.74 12.30
CA GLU A 110 11.24 -14.87 13.36
C GLU A 110 9.80 -14.70 12.85
N MET A 111 9.61 -13.93 11.78
CA MET A 111 8.29 -13.61 11.22
C MET A 111 7.84 -14.61 10.14
N LEU A 112 8.80 -15.25 9.45
CA LEU A 112 8.55 -16.16 8.35
C LEU A 112 8.02 -17.50 8.85
N THR A 113 6.95 -17.97 8.22
CA THR A 113 6.40 -19.31 8.41
C THR A 113 6.53 -20.09 7.10
N ARG A 114 6.82 -21.40 7.15
CA ARG A 114 6.84 -22.22 5.94
C ARG A 114 5.42 -22.64 5.54
N ASP A 115 5.04 -22.42 4.28
CA ASP A 115 3.78 -22.85 3.67
C ASP A 115 4.09 -23.57 2.35
N GLY A 116 4.17 -24.90 2.40
CA GLY A 116 4.65 -25.71 1.27
C GLY A 116 6.11 -25.41 0.93
N ASP A 117 6.35 -25.02 -0.32
CA ASP A 117 7.68 -24.63 -0.82
C ASP A 117 8.00 -23.15 -0.57
N ASP A 118 7.03 -22.36 -0.13
CA ASP A 118 7.18 -20.91 0.09
C ASP A 118 7.41 -20.58 1.58
N LEU A 119 8.02 -19.42 1.81
CA LEU A 119 8.01 -18.72 3.09
C LEU A 119 6.96 -17.61 3.06
N VAL A 120 6.14 -17.54 4.09
CA VAL A 120 5.02 -16.61 4.18
C VAL A 120 5.10 -15.75 5.43
N ILE A 121 4.66 -14.49 5.30
CA ILE A 121 4.43 -13.58 6.42
C ILE A 121 2.98 -13.14 6.37
N ASP A 122 2.26 -13.35 7.47
CA ASP A 122 0.96 -12.72 7.70
C ASP A 122 1.18 -11.24 7.98
N SER A 123 0.88 -10.41 6.99
CA SER A 123 0.99 -8.96 7.06
C SER A 123 -0.29 -8.31 7.58
N GLY A 124 -1.23 -9.12 8.06
CA GLY A 124 -2.48 -8.70 8.69
C GLY A 124 -3.56 -8.33 7.69
N MET A 125 -4.46 -7.44 8.13
CA MET A 125 -5.63 -7.04 7.36
C MET A 125 -5.42 -5.67 6.72
N ALA A 126 -5.58 -5.60 5.40
CA ALA A 126 -5.70 -4.34 4.69
C ALA A 126 -7.12 -3.78 4.85
N LEU A 127 -7.21 -2.46 4.98
CA LEU A 127 -8.43 -1.70 4.70
C LEU A 127 -8.15 -0.85 3.45
N ALA A 128 -9.09 -0.86 2.50
CA ALA A 128 -9.01 -0.02 1.32
C ALA A 128 -10.36 0.61 1.02
N GLY A 129 -10.34 1.86 0.60
CA GLY A 129 -11.49 2.53 0.04
C GLY A 129 -11.48 2.42 -1.48
N ILE A 130 -12.66 2.24 -2.05
CA ILE A 130 -12.92 2.25 -3.49
C ILE A 130 -13.81 3.45 -3.74
N ALA A 131 -13.25 4.48 -4.39
CA ALA A 131 -14.00 5.62 -4.89
C ALA A 131 -14.47 5.29 -6.30
N HIS A 132 -15.76 5.47 -6.58
CA HIS A 132 -16.28 5.26 -7.92
C HIS A 132 -17.37 6.26 -8.29
N TRP A 133 -17.41 6.64 -9.57
CA TRP A 133 -18.38 7.61 -10.07
C TRP A 133 -18.62 7.42 -11.57
N GLN A 134 -19.76 7.91 -12.04
CA GLN A 134 -20.00 8.05 -13.46
C GLN A 134 -19.39 9.39 -13.94
N PRO A 135 -18.54 9.40 -14.97
CA PRO A 135 -18.03 10.64 -15.56
C PRO A 135 -19.17 11.53 -16.05
N ALA A 136 -19.03 12.84 -15.90
CA ALA A 136 -19.90 13.79 -16.56
C ALA A 136 -19.69 13.69 -18.08
N THR A 137 -20.74 13.36 -18.82
CA THR A 137 -20.79 13.42 -20.29
C THR A 137 -20.66 14.83 -20.82
#